data_AF-A0A9D7WZC6-F1
#
_entry.id   AF-A0A9D7WZC6-F1
#
_cell.length_a   1.000
_cell.length_b   1.000
_cell.length_c   1.000
_cell.angle_alpha   90.00
_cell.angle_beta   90.00
_cell.angle_gamma   90.00
#
_symmetry.space_group_name_H-M   'P 1'
#
loop_
_entity.id
_entity.type
_entity.pdbx_description
1 polymer ?
#
loop_
_entity_poly.entity_id
_entity_poly.type
_entity_poly.pdbx_seq_one_letter_code
_entity_poly.pdbx_strand_id
1 'polypeptide(L)'
;MHNVTTSTKALEQGEQLPESWHQFSQHAFDALPLPNKHLTSAQIIQFRDYAWDTYFGAPGYLDMMGRKFGPQIVEHIGRMRNIPLARKIAPEGNLA
;
A
#
# COMPACT_ATOMS: atom_id res chain seq x y z
N MET A 1 -22.46 -10.28 0.42
CA MET A 1 -21.39 -11.24 0.05
C MET A 1 -20.95 -10.91 -1.38
N HIS A 2 -19.92 -10.07 -1.56
CA HIS A 2 -19.45 -9.61 -2.89
C HIS A 2 -17.95 -9.92 -3.12
N ASN A 3 -17.39 -10.89 -2.39
CA ASN A 3 -15.93 -11.08 -2.34
C ASN A 3 -15.46 -12.40 -2.99
N VAL A 4 -16.37 -13.25 -3.46
CA VAL A 4 -16.03 -14.58 -4.01
C VAL A 4 -15.73 -14.53 -5.51
N THR A 5 -16.24 -13.53 -6.24
CA THR A 5 -16.17 -13.48 -7.71
C THR A 5 -14.80 -13.07 -8.27
N THR A 6 -13.96 -12.42 -7.47
CA THR A 6 -12.69 -11.84 -7.97
C THR A 6 -11.58 -12.88 -8.05
N SER A 7 -11.44 -13.74 -7.03
CA SER A 7 -10.38 -14.77 -7.01
C SER A 7 -10.60 -15.88 -8.05
N THR A 8 -11.87 -16.23 -8.35
CA THR A 8 -12.18 -17.23 -9.39
C THR A 8 -11.84 -16.71 -10.78
N LYS A 9 -12.10 -15.42 -11.07
CA LYS A 9 -11.71 -14.81 -12.35
C LYS A 9 -10.19 -14.73 -12.53
N ALA A 10 -9.45 -14.42 -11.47
CA ALA A 10 -7.98 -14.38 -11.51
C ALA A 10 -7.38 -15.77 -11.82
N LEU A 11 -7.96 -16.84 -11.28
CA LEU A 11 -7.58 -18.23 -11.62
C LEU A 11 -7.82 -18.55 -13.10
N GLU A 12 -8.97 -18.15 -13.65
CA GLU A 12 -9.31 -18.35 -15.07
C GLU A 12 -8.37 -17.58 -16.01
N GLN A 13 -7.82 -16.46 -15.55
CA GLN A 13 -6.91 -15.59 -16.30
C GLN A 13 -5.43 -15.97 -16.14
N GLY A 14 -5.12 -16.99 -15.32
CA GLY A 14 -3.74 -17.41 -15.04
C GLY A 14 -2.93 -16.38 -14.25
N GLU A 15 -3.60 -15.48 -13.53
CA GLU A 15 -2.94 -14.46 -12.72
C GLU A 15 -2.31 -15.07 -11.47
N GLN A 16 -1.13 -14.58 -11.09
CA GLN A 16 -0.46 -15.07 -9.89
C GLN A 16 -1.22 -14.64 -8.64
N LEU A 17 -1.66 -15.62 -7.86
CA LEU A 17 -2.32 -15.39 -6.58
C LEU A 17 -1.30 -15.42 -5.43
N PRO A 18 -1.61 -14.75 -4.31
CA PRO A 18 -0.93 -15.00 -3.04
C PRO A 18 -0.98 -16.50 -2.68
N GLU A 19 0.19 -17.10 -2.47
CA GLU A 19 0.36 -18.51 -2.08
C GLU A 19 0.35 -18.68 -0.55
N SER A 20 0.60 -17.60 0.19
CA SER A 20 0.61 -17.60 1.65
C SER A 20 -0.17 -16.43 2.25
N TRP A 21 -0.59 -16.59 3.50
CA TRP A 21 -1.35 -15.56 4.22
C TRP A 21 -0.60 -14.22 4.32
N HIS A 22 0.74 -14.26 4.44
CA HIS A 22 1.56 -13.06 4.58
C HIS A 22 1.52 -12.17 3.34
N GLN A 23 1.38 -12.76 2.14
CA GLN A 23 1.32 -12.02 0.88
C GLN A 23 0.04 -11.18 0.72
N PHE A 24 -0.98 -11.41 1.55
CA PHE A 24 -2.16 -10.54 1.64
C PHE A 24 -1.94 -9.31 2.55
N SER A 25 -0.86 -9.29 3.34
CA SER A 25 -0.55 -8.17 4.23
C SER A 25 -0.08 -6.94 3.45
N GLN A 26 -0.51 -5.76 3.89
CA GLN A 26 -0.13 -4.48 3.29
C GLN A 26 1.35 -4.13 3.53
N HIS A 27 1.90 -4.60 4.65
CA HIS A 27 3.27 -4.29 5.07
C HIS A 27 4.26 -5.43 4.80
N ALA A 28 3.78 -6.54 4.21
CA ALA A 28 4.64 -7.66 3.87
C ALA A 28 5.70 -7.27 2.83
N PHE A 29 6.91 -7.78 3.01
CA PHE A 29 7.97 -7.68 2.01
C PHE A 29 7.54 -8.31 0.68
N ASP A 30 6.86 -9.45 0.73
CA ASP A 30 6.37 -10.21 -0.42
C ASP A 30 4.88 -9.97 -0.72
N ALA A 31 4.31 -8.85 -0.27
CA ALA A 31 2.93 -8.47 -0.56
C ALA A 31 2.61 -8.58 -2.06
N LEU A 32 1.53 -9.29 -2.40
CA LEU A 32 1.11 -9.54 -3.77
C LEU A 32 -0.36 -9.15 -3.94
N PRO A 33 -0.66 -7.86 -4.18
CA PRO A 33 -2.02 -7.45 -4.50
C PRO A 33 -2.42 -8.03 -5.86
N LEU A 34 -3.70 -8.35 -6.01
CA LEU A 34 -4.22 -8.75 -7.32
C LEU A 34 -4.03 -7.61 -8.33
N PRO A 35 -3.53 -7.92 -9.54
CA PRO A 35 -3.49 -6.94 -10.62
C PRO A 35 -4.93 -6.61 -11.06
N ASN A 36 -5.05 -5.64 -11.95
CA ASN A 36 -6.30 -5.36 -12.62
C ASN A 36 -6.03 -5.02 -14.09
N LYS A 37 -7.11 -4.76 -14.84
CA LYS A 37 -7.05 -4.43 -16.28
C LYS A 37 -6.11 -3.26 -16.66
N HIS A 38 -5.72 -2.43 -15.70
CA HIS A 38 -4.91 -1.22 -15.92
C HIS A 38 -3.54 -1.28 -15.26
N LEU A 39 -3.39 -2.01 -14.15
CA LEU A 39 -2.19 -1.99 -13.32
C LEU A 39 -1.75 -3.40 -12.94
N THR A 40 -0.45 -3.65 -13.05
CA THR A 40 0.19 -4.85 -12.51
C THR A 40 0.25 -4.79 -10.97
N SER A 41 0.45 -5.93 -10.32
CA SER A 41 0.64 -5.99 -8.85
C SER A 41 1.76 -5.07 -8.36
N ALA A 42 2.87 -4.99 -9.11
CA ALA A 42 4.00 -4.11 -8.82
C ALA A 42 3.60 -2.62 -8.87
N GLN A 43 2.88 -2.21 -9.92
CA GLN A 43 2.38 -0.84 -10.06
C GLN A 43 1.38 -0.49 -8.96
N ILE A 44 0.53 -1.44 -8.55
CA ILE A 44 -0.40 -1.25 -7.43
C ILE A 44 0.36 -1.04 -6.12
N ILE A 45 1.41 -1.82 -5.84
CA ILE A 45 2.26 -1.62 -4.66
C ILE A 45 2.92 -0.24 -4.70
N GLN A 46 3.53 0.13 -5.83
CA GLN A 46 4.18 1.44 -5.97
C GLN A 46 3.19 2.59 -5.76
N PHE A 47 1.98 2.48 -6.33
CA PHE A 47 0.94 3.48 -6.13
C PHE A 47 0.49 3.56 -4.66
N ARG A 48 0.40 2.44 -3.95
CA ARG A 48 0.06 2.43 -2.52
C ARG A 48 1.12 3.14 -1.69
N ASP A 49 2.39 2.87 -1.95
CA ASP A 49 3.52 3.49 -1.25
C ASP A 49 3.54 5.01 -1.52
N TYR A 50 3.33 5.42 -2.77
CA TYR A 50 3.14 6.83 -3.14
C TYR A 50 1.97 7.49 -2.42
N ALA A 51 0.79 6.84 -2.44
CA ALA A 51 -0.44 7.38 -1.87
C ALA A 51 -0.32 7.52 -0.34
N TRP A 52 0.34 6.57 0.31
CA TRP A 52 0.67 6.64 1.73
C TRP A 52 1.52 7.88 2.02
N ASP A 53 2.64 8.03 1.33
CA ASP A 53 3.57 9.14 1.56
C ASP A 53 2.91 10.50 1.29
N THR A 54 2.13 10.58 0.20
CA THR A 54 1.39 11.79 -0.20
C THR A 54 0.33 12.16 0.82
N TYR A 55 -0.51 11.21 1.24
CA TYR A 55 -1.63 11.49 2.14
C TYR A 55 -1.15 11.86 3.54
N PHE A 56 -0.23 11.08 4.12
CA PHE A 56 0.29 11.30 5.47
C PHE A 56 1.33 12.43 5.53
N GLY A 57 1.82 12.92 4.39
CA GLY A 57 2.62 14.15 4.28
C GLY A 57 1.80 15.41 3.98
N ALA A 58 0.49 15.29 3.71
CA ALA A 58 -0.32 16.41 3.29
C ALA A 58 -0.51 17.43 4.44
N PRO A 59 -0.16 18.73 4.25
CA PRO A 59 -0.25 19.72 5.31
C PRO A 59 -1.65 19.83 5.93
N GLY A 60 -2.70 19.83 5.09
CA GLY A 60 -4.08 19.90 5.58
C GLY A 60 -4.49 18.71 6.46
N TYR A 61 -3.96 17.51 6.18
CA TYR A 61 -4.18 16.34 7.02
C TYR A 61 -3.45 16.47 8.35
N LEU A 62 -2.16 16.86 8.32
CA LEU A 62 -1.35 17.05 9.52
C LEU A 62 -1.91 18.14 10.44
N ASP A 63 -2.39 19.25 9.87
CA ASP A 63 -3.04 20.33 10.60
C ASP A 63 -4.36 19.87 11.25
N MET A 64 -5.15 19.06 10.55
CA MET A 64 -6.36 18.46 11.11
C MET A 64 -6.03 17.53 12.27
N MET A 65 -5.02 16.67 12.10
CA MET A 65 -4.60 15.71 13.13
C MET A 65 -4.05 16.43 14.37
N GLY A 66 -3.20 17.44 14.18
CA GLY A 66 -2.65 18.26 15.26
C GLY A 66 -3.74 19.00 16.04
N ARG A 67 -4.74 19.58 15.36
CA ARG A 67 -5.89 20.23 16.02
C ARG A 67 -6.75 19.25 16.82
N LYS A 68 -6.93 18.02 16.32
CA LYS A 68 -7.84 17.05 16.93
C LYS A 68 -7.23 16.25 18.07
N PHE A 69 -5.94 15.92 17.98
CA PHE A 69 -5.28 14.99 18.90
C PHE A 69 -4.01 15.55 19.54
N GLY A 70 -3.59 16.77 19.17
CA GLY A 70 -2.38 17.41 19.68
C GLY A 70 -1.14 17.13 18.83
N PRO A 71 -0.03 17.85 19.10
CA PRO A 71 1.18 17.78 18.29
C PRO A 71 1.88 16.41 18.32
N GLN A 72 1.68 15.61 19.37
CA GLN A 72 2.33 14.31 19.52
C GLN A 72 1.94 13.33 18.41
N ILE A 73 0.71 13.43 17.88
CA ILE A 73 0.28 12.57 16.76
C ILE A 73 0.98 12.95 15.46
N VAL A 74 1.23 14.25 15.24
CA VAL A 74 1.91 14.75 14.04
C VAL A 74 3.34 14.25 14.02
N GLU A 75 4.03 14.34 15.16
CA GLU A 75 5.36 13.77 15.33
C GLU A 75 5.38 12.25 15.13
N HIS A 76 4.37 11.54 15.65
CA HIS A 76 4.26 10.09 15.48
C HIS A 76 4.05 9.70 14.01
N ILE A 77 3.17 10.41 13.29
CA ILE A 77 2.96 10.22 11.85
C ILE A 77 4.27 10.46 11.10
N GLY A 78 5.00 11.53 11.43
CA GLY A 78 6.32 11.81 10.87
C GLY A 78 7.32 10.66 11.07
N ARG A 79 7.38 10.10 12.28
CA ARG A 79 8.24 8.93 12.57
C ARG A 79 7.83 7.70 11.76
N MET A 80 6.53 7.42 11.69
CA MET A 80 6.00 6.27 10.96
C MET A 80 6.26 6.38 9.44
N ARG A 81 6.09 7.57 8.85
CA ARG A 81 6.36 7.83 7.43
C ARG A 81 7.81 7.58 7.02
N ASN A 82 8.75 7.76 7.96
CA ASN A 82 10.18 7.57 7.74
C ASN A 82 10.64 6.10 7.86
N ILE A 83 9.74 5.15 8.10
CA ILE A 83 10.07 3.72 8.12
C ILE A 83 9.94 3.18 6.68
N PRO A 84 11.06 2.83 6.01
CA PRO A 84 10.99 2.31 4.65
C PRO A 84 10.36 0.91 4.64
N LEU A 85 9.43 0.68 3.70
CA LEU A 85 8.87 -0.64 3.43
C LEU A 85 9.56 -1.25 2.22
N ALA A 86 10.45 -2.22 2.46
CA ALA A 86 11.06 -2.99 1.38
C ALA A 86 10.01 -3.84 0.67
N ARG A 87 10.11 -3.94 -0.67
CA ARG A 87 9.15 -4.66 -1.52
C ARG A 87 9.89 -5.68 -2.39
N LYS A 88 9.37 -6.91 -2.47
CA LYS A 88 9.89 -7.96 -3.34
C LYS A 88 9.59 -7.70 -4.82
N ILE A 89 8.42 -7.11 -5.11
CA ILE A 89 7.88 -6.98 -6.48
C ILE A 89 7.85 -5.54 -7.00
N ALA A 90 8.22 -4.55 -6.19
CA ALA A 90 8.39 -3.18 -6.66
C ALA A 90 9.89 -2.91 -6.81
N PRO A 91 10.36 -2.40 -7.96
CA PRO A 91 11.77 -2.07 -8.14
C PRO A 91 12.19 -1.00 -7.12
N GLU A 92 13.43 -1.09 -6.63
CA GLU A 92 14.02 -0.05 -5.79
C GLU A 92 14.03 1.28 -6.55
N GLY A 93 13.31 2.27 -6.01
CA GLY A 93 13.45 3.68 -6.37
C GLY A 93 12.92 4.09 -7.74
N ASN A 94 11.77 4.75 -7.75
CA ASN A 94 11.67 6.09 -8.33
C ASN A 94 10.28 6.66 -8.08
N LEU A 95 10.20 7.51 -7.08
CA LEU A 95 9.29 8.65 -7.06
C LEU A 95 10.18 9.82 -6.64
N ALA A 96 10.58 10.59 -7.64
CA ALA A 96 11.27 11.86 -7.49
C ALA A 96 10.42 12.86 -6.72
#